data_AF-A0A839IYY7-F1
#
_entry.id   AF-A0A839IYY7-F1
#
_cell.length_a   1.000
_cell.length_b   1.000
_cell.length_c   1.000
_cell.angle_alpha   90.00
_cell.angle_beta   90.00
_cell.angle_gamma   90.00
#
_symmetry.space_group_name_H-M   'P 1'
#
loop_
_entity.id
_entity.type
_entity.pdbx_description
1 polymer ?
#
loop_
_entity_poly.entity_id
_entity_poly.type
_entity_poly.pdbx_seq_one_letter_code
_entity_poly.pdbx_strand_id
1 'polypeptide(L)'
;MDFNLWEITALVVLAIIVFGPEKLPELARKAARVLNYLRRIGNDARGQLRKELGDEFADISLADLNPKTFVAKHLLSGDEVEDLRQIREEALASGQIVRDTMDEARGKERKPEEDPSEAADATPGDPGVDPAGPAASEPVDHVLATVPYDPEAT
;
A
#
# COMPACT_ATOMS: atom_id res chain seq x y z
N MET A 1 2.38 -6.25 -24.25
CA MET A 1 1.41 -6.92 -23.36
C MET A 1 0.11 -6.93 -24.12
N ASP A 2 -0.11 -8.03 -24.84
CA ASP A 2 -1.31 -8.23 -25.64
C ASP A 2 -2.40 -8.72 -24.71
N PHE A 3 -3.36 -7.85 -24.38
CA PHE A 3 -4.46 -8.20 -23.49
C PHE A 3 -5.46 -9.09 -24.23
N ASN A 4 -5.36 -10.38 -23.98
CA ASN A 4 -6.23 -11.38 -24.57
C ASN A 4 -7.45 -11.62 -23.68
N LEU A 5 -8.60 -11.97 -24.27
CA LEU A 5 -9.81 -12.30 -23.50
C LEU A 5 -9.58 -13.42 -22.46
N TRP A 6 -8.71 -14.37 -22.79
CA TRP A 6 -8.29 -15.45 -21.88
C TRP A 6 -7.53 -14.93 -20.65
N GLU A 7 -6.66 -13.94 -20.84
CA GLU A 7 -5.88 -13.35 -19.74
C GLU A 7 -6.79 -12.56 -18.78
N ILE A 8 -7.75 -11.79 -19.32
CA ILE A 8 -8.77 -11.12 -18.51
C ILE A 8 -9.55 -12.14 -17.69
N THR A 9 -9.92 -13.26 -18.30
CA THR A 9 -10.63 -14.34 -17.60
C THR A 9 -9.78 -14.93 -16.48
N ALA A 10 -8.49 -15.20 -16.73
CA ALA A 10 -7.56 -15.69 -15.72
C ALA A 10 -7.42 -14.72 -14.54
N LEU A 11 -7.34 -13.40 -14.80
CA LEU A 11 -7.30 -12.37 -13.75
C LEU A 11 -8.58 -12.32 -12.92
N VAL A 12 -9.75 -12.46 -13.56
CA VAL A 12 -11.04 -12.50 -12.85
C VAL A 12 -11.11 -13.74 -11.94
N VAL A 13 -10.71 -14.91 -12.43
CA VAL A 13 -10.67 -16.14 -11.63
C VAL A 13 -9.70 -15.99 -10.46
N LEU A 14 -8.49 -15.45 -10.69
CA LEU A 14 -7.52 -15.19 -9.65
C LEU A 14 -8.08 -14.24 -8.57
N ALA A 15 -8.74 -13.16 -8.98
CA ALA A 15 -9.38 -12.24 -8.07
C ALA A 15 -10.48 -12.93 -7.24
N ILE A 16 -11.27 -13.81 -7.84
CA ILE A 16 -12.31 -14.59 -7.14
C ILE A 16 -11.67 -15.51 -6.10
N ILE A 17 -10.53 -16.13 -6.40
CA ILE A 17 -9.84 -17.02 -5.44
C ILE A 17 -9.28 -16.23 -4.26
N VAL A 18 -8.63 -15.09 -4.53
CA VAL A 18 -7.98 -14.28 -3.48
C VAL A 18 -9.00 -13.59 -2.58
N PHE A 19 -10.03 -12.97 -3.16
CA PHE A 19 -11.00 -12.16 -2.42
C PHE A 19 -12.28 -12.92 -2.07
N GLY A 20 -12.62 -13.96 -2.83
CA GLY A 20 -13.88 -14.68 -2.75
C GLY A 20 -14.95 -14.15 -3.72
N PRO A 21 -15.83 -15.01 -4.25
CA PRO A 21 -16.87 -14.64 -5.21
C PRO A 21 -17.91 -13.67 -4.62
N GLU A 22 -18.08 -13.67 -3.31
CA GLU A 22 -19.02 -12.79 -2.59
C GLU A 22 -18.46 -11.37 -2.38
N LYS A 23 -17.14 -11.23 -2.23
CA LYS A 23 -16.53 -9.93 -1.86
C LYS A 23 -16.30 -9.03 -3.06
N LEU A 24 -15.92 -9.59 -4.21
CA LEU A 24 -15.72 -8.80 -5.44
C LEU A 24 -16.95 -7.98 -5.87
N PRO A 25 -18.17 -8.55 -5.99
CA PRO A 25 -19.35 -7.76 -6.36
C PRO A 25 -19.71 -6.74 -5.29
N GLU A 26 -19.49 -7.06 -4.01
CA GLU A 26 -19.71 -6.13 -2.91
C GLU A 26 -18.78 -4.91 -2.98
N LEU A 27 -17.48 -5.13 -3.21
CA LEU A 27 -16.47 -4.07 -3.37
C LEU A 27 -16.72 -3.24 -4.64
N ALA A 28 -17.04 -3.89 -5.77
CA ALA A 28 -17.38 -3.21 -7.01
C ALA A 28 -18.59 -2.27 -6.83
N ARG A 29 -19.64 -2.73 -6.13
CA ARG A 29 -20.82 -1.91 -5.81
C ARG A 29 -20.48 -0.74 -4.90
N LYS A 30 -19.63 -0.93 -3.89
CA LYS A 30 -19.15 0.14 -3.01
C LYS A 30 -18.36 1.19 -3.80
N ALA A 31 -17.40 0.75 -4.61
CA ALA A 31 -16.61 1.63 -5.47
C ALA A 31 -17.49 2.40 -6.47
N ALA A 32 -18.45 1.73 -7.11
CA ALA A 32 -19.39 2.37 -8.02
C ALA A 32 -20.24 3.44 -7.33
N ARG A 33 -20.67 3.20 -6.08
CA ARG A 33 -21.41 4.19 -5.28
C ARG A 33 -20.55 5.42 -4.99
N VAL A 34 -19.30 5.23 -4.57
CA VAL A 34 -18.35 6.32 -4.33
C VAL A 34 -18.08 7.10 -5.62
N LEU A 35 -17.84 6.40 -6.73
CA LEU A 35 -17.58 7.03 -8.02
C LEU A 35 -18.80 7.84 -8.50
N ASN A 36 -20.01 7.30 -8.37
CA ASN A 36 -21.23 8.02 -8.71
C ASN A 36 -21.46 9.22 -7.80
N TYR A 37 -21.17 9.11 -6.51
CA TYR A 37 -21.27 10.21 -5.56
C TYR A 37 -20.29 11.32 -5.91
N LEU A 38 -19.03 10.97 -6.19
CA LEU A 38 -18.00 11.92 -6.60
C LEU A 38 -18.35 12.62 -7.93
N ARG A 39 -18.90 11.86 -8.89
CA ARG A 39 -19.42 12.41 -10.16
C ARG A 39 -20.59 13.38 -9.94
N ARG A 40 -21.49 13.09 -8.98
CA ARG A 40 -22.59 14.00 -8.63
C ARG A 40 -22.07 15.28 -8.00
N ILE A 41 -21.18 15.19 -7.01
CA ILE A 41 -20.55 16.37 -6.39
C ILE A 41 -19.87 17.25 -7.44
N GLY A 42 -19.08 16.64 -8.33
CA GLY A 42 -18.40 17.40 -9.39
C GLY A 42 -19.37 18.14 -10.31
N ASN A 43 -20.52 17.53 -10.63
CA ASN A 43 -21.56 18.17 -11.45
C ASN A 43 -22.33 19.24 -10.67
N ASP A 44 -22.66 18.99 -9.41
CA ASP A 44 -23.43 19.90 -8.55
C ASP A 44 -22.60 21.15 -8.20
N ALA A 45 -21.33 20.96 -7.84
CA ALA A 45 -20.39 22.05 -7.59
C ALA A 45 -20.19 22.91 -8.84
N ARG A 46 -20.04 22.30 -10.03
CA ARG A 46 -19.99 23.04 -11.30
C ARG A 46 -21.27 23.84 -11.56
N GLY A 47 -22.43 23.28 -11.19
CA GLY A 47 -23.72 23.95 -11.28
C GLY A 47 -23.83 25.17 -10.35
N GLN A 48 -23.35 25.06 -9.12
CA GLN A 48 -23.34 26.14 -8.13
C GLN A 48 -22.34 27.23 -8.48
N LEU A 49 -21.12 26.85 -8.88
CA LEU A 49 -20.07 27.79 -9.28
C LEU A 49 -20.48 28.64 -10.49
N ARG A 50 -21.10 28.02 -11.50
CA ARG A 50 -21.67 28.73 -12.66
C ARG A 50 -22.83 29.67 -12.29
N LYS A 51 -23.59 29.34 -11.26
CA LYS A 51 -24.78 30.08 -10.85
C LYS A 51 -24.46 31.29 -9.98
N GLU A 52 -23.40 31.21 -9.17
CA GLU A 52 -23.03 32.27 -8.22
C GLU A 52 -21.88 33.16 -8.71
N LEU A 53 -21.02 32.69 -9.62
CA LEU A 53 -19.81 33.44 -10.02
C LEU A 53 -19.81 33.87 -11.51
N GLY A 54 -20.88 33.61 -12.26
CA GLY A 54 -20.98 33.96 -13.68
C GLY A 54 -20.07 33.14 -14.60
N ASP A 55 -20.19 33.38 -15.91
CA ASP A 55 -19.46 32.64 -16.97
C ASP A 55 -17.93 32.78 -16.86
N GLU A 56 -17.44 33.75 -16.07
CA GLU A 56 -16.02 34.07 -15.89
C GLU A 56 -15.19 32.93 -15.24
N PHE A 57 -15.83 31.98 -14.55
CA PHE A 57 -15.18 30.76 -14.03
C PHE A 57 -15.57 29.48 -14.79
N ALA A 58 -16.51 29.56 -15.75
CA ALA A 58 -16.88 28.44 -16.60
C ALA A 58 -15.84 28.18 -17.71
N ASP A 59 -15.16 29.24 -18.15
CA ASP A 59 -14.13 29.20 -19.18
C ASP A 59 -12.73 28.85 -18.65
N ILE A 60 -12.48 29.03 -17.35
CA ILE A 60 -11.24 28.55 -16.72
C ILE A 60 -11.43 27.06 -16.36
N SER A 61 -11.00 26.20 -17.29
CA SER A 61 -10.33 24.96 -16.93
C SER A 61 -11.18 23.77 -16.45
N LEU A 62 -12.22 23.35 -17.18
CA LEU A 62 -12.78 21.98 -16.99
C LEU A 62 -13.07 21.19 -18.27
N ALA A 63 -13.06 21.81 -19.45
CA ALA A 63 -13.39 21.11 -20.71
C ALA A 63 -12.23 20.27 -21.28
N ASP A 64 -10.99 20.55 -20.87
CA ASP A 64 -9.77 19.91 -21.42
C ASP A 64 -8.88 19.26 -20.34
N LEU A 65 -9.48 18.90 -19.20
CA LEU A 65 -8.77 18.36 -18.06
C LEU A 65 -8.88 16.85 -18.04
N ASN A 66 -7.86 16.21 -18.59
CA ASN A 66 -7.41 15.00 -17.93
C ASN A 66 -7.07 15.38 -16.46
N PRO A 67 -7.63 14.70 -15.45
CA PRO A 67 -7.38 15.06 -14.05
C PRO A 67 -5.88 15.06 -13.73
N LYS A 68 -5.12 14.20 -14.42
CA LYS A 68 -3.66 14.15 -14.38
C LYS A 68 -2.99 15.43 -14.88
N THR A 69 -3.48 16.01 -15.99
CA THR A 69 -2.91 17.24 -16.54
C THR A 69 -3.37 18.49 -15.80
N PHE A 70 -4.53 18.47 -15.13
CA PHE A 70 -4.96 19.57 -14.28
C PHE A 70 -4.15 19.67 -13.00
N VAL A 71 -4.01 18.55 -12.28
CA VAL A 71 -3.20 18.49 -11.07
C VAL A 71 -1.74 18.76 -11.42
N ALA A 72 -1.26 18.22 -12.54
CA ALA A 72 0.07 18.57 -13.02
C ALA A 72 0.18 20.07 -13.32
N LYS A 73 -0.74 20.69 -14.06
CA LYS A 73 -0.67 22.14 -14.32
C LYS A 73 -0.83 22.95 -13.03
N HIS A 74 -1.67 22.59 -12.08
CA HIS A 74 -1.89 23.40 -10.88
C HIS A 74 -0.77 23.23 -9.84
N LEU A 75 -0.21 22.03 -9.71
CA LEU A 75 0.95 21.77 -8.83
C LEU A 75 2.29 22.14 -9.49
N LEU A 76 2.37 22.19 -10.83
CA LEU A 76 3.58 22.56 -11.57
C LEU A 76 3.60 24.01 -12.10
N SER A 77 2.73 24.93 -11.66
CA SER A 77 2.71 26.30 -12.22
C SER A 77 3.18 27.44 -11.31
N GLY A 78 3.91 27.19 -10.23
CA GLY A 78 4.41 28.32 -9.44
C GLY A 78 5.66 28.02 -8.66
N ASP A 79 5.50 27.32 -7.54
CA ASP A 79 6.58 27.18 -6.56
C ASP A 79 6.90 25.72 -6.22
N GLU A 80 5.93 24.80 -6.26
CA GLU A 80 6.15 23.37 -5.94
C GLU A 80 6.86 22.56 -7.04
N VAL A 81 7.08 23.14 -8.23
CA VAL A 81 7.83 22.49 -9.32
C VAL A 81 9.27 22.22 -8.92
N GLU A 82 9.89 23.19 -8.25
CA GLU A 82 11.31 23.15 -7.93
C GLU A 82 11.56 22.11 -6.84
N ASP A 83 10.70 22.08 -5.82
CA ASP A 83 10.71 21.07 -4.76
C ASP A 83 10.48 19.66 -5.31
N LEU A 84 9.49 19.49 -6.19
CA LEU A 84 9.22 18.19 -6.83
C LEU A 84 10.33 17.78 -7.81
N ARG A 85 11.02 18.72 -8.45
CA ARG A 85 12.20 18.44 -9.29
C ARG A 85 13.37 17.98 -8.44
N GLN A 86 13.64 18.62 -7.32
CA GLN A 86 14.69 18.22 -6.39
C GLN A 86 14.44 16.82 -5.83
N ILE A 87 13.21 16.55 -5.37
CA ILE A 87 12.81 15.22 -4.88
C ILE A 87 12.93 14.16 -5.98
N ARG A 88 12.56 14.50 -7.22
CA ARG A 88 12.70 13.61 -8.38
C ARG A 88 14.16 13.31 -8.68
N GLU A 89 15.05 14.30 -8.63
CA GLU A 89 16.48 14.12 -8.87
C GLU A 89 17.12 13.26 -7.78
N GLU A 90 16.79 13.50 -6.51
CA GLU A 90 17.24 12.68 -5.38
C GLU A 90 16.74 11.23 -5.47
N ALA A 91 15.48 11.04 -5.89
CA ALA A 91 14.90 9.72 -6.12
C ALA A 91 15.55 9.00 -7.30
N LEU A 92 15.89 9.72 -8.37
CA LEU A 92 16.59 9.16 -9.54
C LEU A 92 18.03 8.77 -9.18
N ALA A 93 18.74 9.59 -8.41
CA ALA A 93 20.09 9.29 -7.92
C ALA A 93 20.09 8.08 -6.97
N SER A 94 19.15 8.04 -6.02
CA SER A 94 18.98 6.89 -5.12
C SER A 94 18.60 5.62 -5.88
N GLY A 95 17.72 5.74 -6.90
CA GLY A 95 17.32 4.64 -7.75
C GLY A 95 18.46 4.05 -8.57
N GLN A 96 19.44 4.85 -8.99
CA GLN A 96 20.65 4.36 -9.67
C GLN A 96 21.56 3.56 -8.74
N ILE A 97 21.81 4.03 -7.53
CA ILE A 97 22.63 3.32 -6.54
C ILE A 97 22.01 1.95 -6.17
N VAL A 98 20.69 1.91 -5.97
CA VAL A 98 19.97 0.66 -5.72
C VAL A 98 20.04 -0.28 -6.92
N ARG A 99 20.01 0.28 -8.13
CA ARG A 99 20.08 -0.52 -9.36
C ARG A 99 21.47 -1.07 -9.63
N ASP A 100 22.50 -0.29 -9.36
CA ASP A 100 23.91 -0.70 -9.50
C ASP A 100 24.26 -1.78 -8.46
N THR A 101 23.80 -1.61 -7.21
CA THR A 101 23.98 -2.65 -6.17
C THR A 101 23.20 -3.93 -6.47
N MET A 102 22.00 -3.83 -7.05
CA MET A 102 21.26 -5.00 -7.53
C MET A 102 21.94 -5.66 -8.73
N ASP A 103 22.48 -4.90 -9.68
CA ASP A 103 23.16 -5.46 -10.85
C ASP A 103 24.53 -6.07 -10.47
N GLU A 104 25.20 -5.52 -9.45
CA GLU A 104 26.41 -6.11 -8.84
C GLU A 104 26.10 -7.42 -8.11
N ALA A 105 25.00 -7.46 -7.34
CA ALA A 105 24.52 -8.69 -6.71
C ALA A 105 24.12 -9.73 -7.76
N ARG A 106 23.45 -9.31 -8.84
CA ARG A 106 23.03 -10.16 -9.94
C ARG A 106 24.20 -10.63 -10.82
N GLY A 107 25.25 -9.83 -10.92
CA GLY A 107 26.50 -10.16 -11.60
C GLY A 107 27.33 -11.20 -10.85
N LYS A 108 27.13 -11.34 -9.53
CA LYS A 108 27.79 -12.34 -8.69
C LYS A 108 27.15 -13.73 -8.75
N GLU A 109 25.96 -13.84 -9.35
CA GLU A 109 25.16 -15.07 -9.46
C GLU A 109 25.09 -15.65 -10.89
N ARG A 110 26.19 -15.58 -11.65
CA ARG A 110 26.31 -16.35 -12.90
C ARG A 110 27.59 -17.17 -12.99
N LYS A 111 27.57 -18.37 -12.40
CA LYS A 111 27.90 -19.66 -13.05
C LYS A 111 27.65 -20.85 -12.10
N PRO A 112 27.45 -22.07 -12.62
CA PRO A 112 26.29 -22.96 -12.39
C PRO A 112 26.67 -24.19 -11.55
N GLU A 113 25.75 -25.18 -11.46
CA GLU A 113 25.95 -26.57 -10.94
C GLU A 113 25.93 -26.66 -9.39
N GLU A 114 25.13 -27.46 -8.67
CA GLU A 114 24.34 -28.69 -8.91
C GLU A 114 23.15 -28.79 -7.91
N ASP A 115 22.15 -29.60 -8.28
CA ASP A 115 20.95 -30.02 -7.53
C ASP A 115 21.29 -31.22 -6.58
N PRO A 116 20.35 -31.83 -5.82
CA PRO A 116 19.91 -31.55 -4.44
C PRO A 116 20.14 -32.73 -3.45
N SER A 117 20.10 -32.48 -2.13
CA SER A 117 19.72 -33.41 -1.02
C SER A 117 20.24 -32.80 0.30
N GLU A 118 19.65 -32.87 1.48
CA GLU A 118 18.51 -33.60 2.02
C GLU A 118 18.27 -32.97 3.41
N ALA A 119 17.02 -32.65 3.74
CA ALA A 119 16.63 -32.29 5.09
C ALA A 119 16.19 -33.55 5.83
N ALA A 120 16.85 -33.91 6.92
CA ALA A 120 16.45 -34.88 7.93
C ALA A 120 17.56 -34.91 9.00
N ASP A 121 17.39 -35.09 10.31
CA ASP A 121 16.26 -35.29 11.21
C ASP A 121 16.91 -35.52 12.61
N ALA A 122 16.09 -35.53 13.67
CA ALA A 122 16.30 -36.21 14.95
C ALA A 122 17.18 -35.55 16.05
N THR A 123 16.50 -34.81 16.92
CA THR A 123 16.60 -34.93 18.40
C THR A 123 15.60 -36.03 18.80
N PRO A 124 15.83 -36.97 19.75
CA PRO A 124 15.94 -36.69 21.20
C PRO A 124 16.75 -37.66 22.10
N GLY A 125 17.13 -37.20 23.30
CA GLY A 125 17.63 -38.08 24.37
C GLY A 125 17.91 -37.37 25.70
N ASP A 126 16.92 -37.38 26.59
CA ASP A 126 17.01 -37.21 28.07
C ASP A 126 16.61 -38.60 28.66
N PRO A 127 16.93 -39.07 29.90
CA PRO A 127 16.92 -38.33 31.17
C PRO A 127 17.97 -38.70 32.25
N GLY A 128 18.17 -37.81 33.23
CA GLY A 128 18.99 -38.05 34.43
C GLY A 128 18.48 -37.29 35.65
N VAL A 129 17.83 -38.03 36.55
CA VAL A 129 16.99 -37.64 37.71
C VAL A 129 17.77 -37.02 38.91
N ASP A 130 17.12 -36.01 39.53
CA ASP A 130 17.10 -35.42 40.91
C ASP A 130 17.74 -36.21 42.10
N PRO A 131 17.93 -35.68 43.37
CA PRO A 131 17.19 -34.59 44.06
C PRO A 131 17.92 -33.75 45.16
N ALA A 132 17.31 -32.63 45.61
CA ALA A 132 17.28 -32.11 47.01
C ALA A 132 16.84 -30.63 47.02
N GLY A 133 15.59 -30.29 47.39
CA GLY A 133 15.24 -29.91 48.77
C GLY A 133 14.57 -28.51 48.79
N PRO A 134 13.72 -28.17 49.78
CA PRO A 134 12.42 -27.52 49.53
C PRO A 134 12.29 -26.09 50.10
N ALA A 135 11.49 -25.24 49.44
CA ALA A 135 10.76 -24.11 50.05
C ALA A 135 9.82 -23.49 49.00
N ALA A 136 8.51 -23.64 49.16
CA ALA A 136 7.60 -22.55 49.56
C ALA A 136 6.79 -21.99 48.38
N SER A 137 5.53 -22.40 48.39
CA SER A 137 4.30 -21.78 47.87
C SER A 137 4.32 -20.25 47.73
N GLU A 138 3.84 -19.71 46.59
CA GLU A 138 2.50 -19.13 46.40
C GLU A 138 2.29 -18.59 44.96
N PRO A 139 1.04 -18.56 44.44
CA PRO A 139 0.72 -18.12 43.09
C PRO A 139 0.47 -16.60 43.04
N VAL A 140 0.96 -15.89 42.02
CA VAL A 140 0.63 -14.47 41.82
C VAL A 140 -0.14 -14.27 40.53
N ASP A 141 -1.42 -13.99 40.72
CA ASP A 141 -2.44 -13.66 39.72
C ASP A 141 -2.10 -12.41 38.90
N HIS A 142 -2.58 -12.44 37.65
CA HIS A 142 -2.62 -11.29 36.76
C HIS A 142 -3.49 -10.16 37.33
N VAL A 143 -2.92 -8.96 37.46
CA VAL A 143 -3.69 -7.72 37.66
C VAL A 143 -3.31 -6.71 36.58
N LEU A 144 -4.28 -6.48 35.69
CA LEU A 144 -4.36 -5.35 34.78
C LEU A 144 -4.29 -4.04 35.57
N ALA A 145 -3.13 -3.41 35.61
CA ALA A 145 -3.00 -2.03 36.07
C ALA A 145 -3.51 -1.09 34.97
N THR A 146 -4.71 -0.56 35.18
CA THR A 146 -5.26 0.54 34.38
C THR A 146 -4.44 1.80 34.64
N VAL A 147 -3.77 2.34 33.63
CA VAL A 147 -3.07 3.63 33.74
C VAL A 147 -4.11 4.75 33.82
N PRO A 148 -4.11 5.59 34.87
CA PRO A 148 -5.04 6.72 34.99
C PRO A 148 -4.67 7.87 34.04
N TYR A 149 -5.68 8.54 33.50
CA TYR A 149 -5.58 9.67 32.56
C TYR A 149 -5.00 10.93 33.24
N ASP A 150 -3.96 11.53 32.63
CA ASP A 150 -3.30 12.77 33.07
C ASP A 150 -3.79 13.98 32.23
N PRO A 151 -4.46 14.97 32.83
CA PRO A 151 -4.99 16.13 32.13
C PRO A 151 -4.02 17.31 31.93
N GLU A 152 -2.73 17.21 32.30
CA GLU A 152 -1.77 18.34 32.20
C GLU A 152 -0.92 18.33 30.91
N ALA A 153 -1.29 17.56 29.89
CA ALA A 153 -0.65 17.66 28.57
C ALA A 153 -1.32 18.76 27.71
N THR A 154 -0.84 20.00 27.80
CA THR A 154 -1.06 21.08 26.83
C THR A 154 0.22 21.88 26.64
#